data_AF-A0A6G2VB92-F1
#
_entry.id   AF-A0A6G2VB92-F1
#
_cell.length_a   1.000
_cell.length_b   1.000
_cell.length_c   1.000
_cell.angle_alpha   90.00
_cell.angle_beta   90.00
_cell.angle_gamma   90.00
#
_symmetry.space_group_name_H-M   'P 1'
#
loop_
_entity.id
_entity.type
_entity.pdbx_description
1 polymer ?
#
loop_
_entity_poly.entity_id
_entity_poly.type
_entity_poly.pdbx_seq_one_letter_code
_entity_poly.pdbx_strand_id
1 'polypeptide(L)' 'MSYPTPPGWYPDTLAPGTERWWDGTAWTAHTRAPAAAPVPAPAPQGGGS' A
#
# COMPACT_ATOMS: atom_id res chain seq x y z
N MET A 1 -18.03 -15.48 14.27
CA MET A 1 -17.25 -16.06 13.15
C MET A 1 -16.06 -15.14 12.91
N SER A 2 -14.85 -15.60 13.23
CA SER A 2 -13.61 -14.86 12.97
C SER A 2 -13.17 -15.20 11.55
N TYR A 3 -13.12 -14.21 10.66
CA TYR A 3 -12.66 -14.42 9.29
C TYR A 3 -11.14 -14.32 9.30
N PRO A 4 -10.41 -15.36 8.86
CA PRO A 4 -8.96 -15.27 8.78
C PRO A 4 -8.55 -14.14 7.83
N THR A 5 -7.43 -13.48 8.14
CA THR A 5 -6.87 -12.44 7.28
C THR A 5 -6.55 -13.04 5.91
N PRO A 6 -7.15 -12.52 4.83
CA PRO A 6 -6.94 -13.07 3.50
C PRO A 6 -5.50 -12.82 3.02
N PRO A 7 -4.98 -13.64 2.09
CA PRO A 7 -3.69 -13.39 1.48
C PRO A 7 -3.66 -12.03 0.78
N GLY A 8 -2.58 -11.26 0.96
CA GLY A 8 -2.50 -9.89 0.45
C GLY A 8 -1.24 -9.14 0.83
N TRP A 9 -1.09 -7.94 0.27
CA TRP A 9 -0.06 -6.98 0.66
C TRP A 9 -0.57 -6.13 1.81
N TYR A 10 0.25 -6.00 2.84
CA TYR A 10 -0.07 -5.24 4.04
C TYR A 10 1.16 -4.46 4.52
N PRO A 11 1.00 -3.40 5.32
CA PRO A 11 2.11 -2.61 5.83
C PRO A 11 3.08 -3.45 6.68
N ASP A 12 4.39 -3.32 6.41
CA ASP A 12 5.42 -3.95 7.24
C ASP A 12 5.66 -3.10 8.50
N THR A 13 5.41 -3.67 9.67
CA THR A 13 5.66 -3.00 10.96
C THR A 13 7.14 -2.94 11.33
N LEU A 14 7.97 -3.80 10.73
CA LEU A 14 9.42 -3.82 10.92
C LEU A 14 10.15 -2.84 10.00
N ALA A 15 9.53 -2.51 8.86
CA ALA A 15 10.09 -1.61 7.85
C ALA A 15 9.03 -0.58 7.42
N PRO A 16 8.89 0.53 8.18
CA PRO A 16 7.93 1.58 7.87
C PRO A 16 8.11 2.10 6.44
N GLY A 17 7.00 2.20 5.70
CA GLY A 17 7.04 2.62 4.30
C GLY A 17 7.30 1.48 3.31
N THR A 18 7.20 0.22 3.73
CA THR A 18 7.14 -0.95 2.84
C THR A 18 5.89 -1.78 3.11
N GLU A 19 5.48 -2.56 2.13
CA GLU A 19 4.45 -3.58 2.28
C GLU A 19 5.08 -4.97 2.19
N ARG A 20 4.57 -5.90 2.98
CA ARG A 20 4.98 -7.30 3.02
C ARG A 20 3.80 -8.20 2.67
N TRP A 21 4.06 -9.31 1.99
CA TRP A 21 3.02 -10.25 1.57
C TRP A 21 2.65 -11.22 2.69
N TRP A 22 1.36 -11.27 3.02
CA TRP A 22 0.74 -12.28 3.89
C TRP A 22 0.15 -13.40 3.01
N ASP A 23 0.45 -14.66 3.29
CA ASP A 23 -0.07 -15.80 2.52
C ASP A 23 -1.43 -16.34 3.01
N GLY A 24 -1.98 -15.77 4.08
CA GLY A 24 -3.16 -16.30 4.77
C GLY A 24 -2.80 -16.96 6.11
N THR A 25 -1.57 -17.43 6.26
CA THR A 25 -1.08 -18.09 7.49
C THR A 25 0.18 -17.46 8.07
N ALA A 26 1.08 -16.92 7.24
CA ALA A 26 2.31 -16.27 7.67
C ALA A 26 2.73 -15.08 6.78
N TRP A 27 3.69 -14.30 7.28
CA TRP A 27 4.35 -13.26 6.51
C TRP A 27 5.49 -13.85 5.69
N THR A 28 5.45 -13.71 4.36
CA THR A 28 6.52 -14.22 3.47
C THR A 28 7.69 -13.23 3.34
N ALA A 29 8.77 -13.62 2.68
CA ALA A 29 9.92 -12.73 2.43
C ALA A 29 9.67 -11.68 1.32
N HIS A 30 8.53 -11.73 0.62
CA HIS A 30 8.23 -10.77 -0.42
C HIS A 30 7.86 -9.42 0.19
N THR A 31 8.64 -8.40 -0.14
CA THR A 31 8.40 -7.00 0.22
C THR A 31 8.34 -6.14 -1.04
N ARG A 32 7.56 -5.06 -0.99
CA ARG A 32 7.51 -4.05 -2.04
C ARG A 32 7.46 -2.66 -1.44
N ALA A 33 7.94 -1.67 -2.19
CA ALA A 33 7.62 -0.29 -1.90
C ALA A 33 6.12 -0.06 -2.17
N PRO A 34 5.40 0.68 -1.32
CA PRO A 34 4.03 1.06 -1.61
C PRO A 34 4.05 1.83 -2.93
N ALA A 35 3.12 1.47 -3.82
CA ALA A 35 2.95 2.23 -5.05
C ALA A 35 2.73 3.69 -4.65
N ALA A 36 3.58 4.60 -5.16
CA ALA A 36 3.38 6.02 -4.97
C ALA A 36 1.94 6.31 -5.40
N ALA A 37 1.09 6.73 -4.45
CA ALA A 37 -0.26 7.12 -4.77
C ALA A 37 -0.15 8.12 -5.94
N PRO A 38 -0.94 7.96 -7.02
CA PRO A 38 -0.87 8.88 -8.14
C PRO A 38 -1.10 10.27 -7.55
N VAL A 39 -0.05 11.10 -7.59
CA VAL A 39 -0.14 12.48 -7.13
C VAL A 39 -1.22 13.09 -8.02
N PRO A 40 -2.34 13.61 -7.47
CA PRO A 40 -3.33 14.25 -8.31
C PRO A 40 -2.61 15.34 -9.10
N ALA A 41 -2.68 15.26 -10.43
CA ALA A 41 -2.09 16.27 -11.29
C ALA A 41 -2.62 17.64 -10.84
N PRO A 42 -1.77 18.68 -10.74
CA PRO A 42 -2.23 20.00 -10.35
C PRO A 42 -3.34 20.42 -11.31
N ALA A 43 -4.53 20.73 -10.75
CA ALA A 43 -5.63 21.27 -11.52
C ALA A 43 -5.15 22.52 -12.28
N PRO A 44 -5.47 22.69 -13.57
CA PRO A 44 -5.11 23.90 -14.28
C PRO A 44 -5.80 25.08 -13.57
N GLN A 45 -5.00 25.90 -12.89
CA GLN A 45 -5.42 27.21 -12.41
C GLN A 45 -5.57 28.09 -13.65
N GLY A 46 -6.73 27.97 -14.32
CA GLY A 46 -7.15 28.84 -15.40
C GLY A 46 -7.26 30.26 -14.84
N GLY A 47 -6.33 31.10 -15.27
CA GLY A 47 -6.16 32.47 -14.81
C GLY A 47 -7.40 33.32 -15.04
N GLY A 48 -7.59 34.28 -14.14
CA GLY A 48 -8.57 35.33 -14.31
C GLY A 48 -8.24 36.25 -15.48
N SER A 49 -9.29 36.86 -16.00
CA SER A 49 -9.33 38.23 -16.53
C SER A 49 -10.77 38.71 -16.43
#